data_AF-A2FZD3-F1
#
_entry.id   AF-A2FZD3-F1
#
_cell.length_a   1.000
_cell.length_b   1.000
_cell.length_c   1.000
_cell.angle_alpha   90.00
_cell.angle_beta   90.00
_cell.angle_gamma   90.00
#
_symmetry.space_group_name_H-M   'P 1'
#
loop_
_entity.id
_entity.type
_entity.pdbx_description
1 polymer ?
#
loop_
_entity_poly.entity_id
_entity_poly.type
_entity_poly.pdbx_seq_one_letter_code
_entity_poly.pdbx_strand_id
1 'polypeptide(L)'
;MFLYLGGKGQDQVINYHSSIPAYGGWNFGGKGGIDFNETNVIPENGAGGGGASDLRLEYYDININESDENLLNKSIESRIIVAGSGGGACSGNQYDWGSPNGFPGGNTSAISNGPFTFGGNQTVGTLGKGKEGRSSFKNKQGGSGGNGSGYRGGYQLLPVTTNRGFYQVGGSGGSSYVSGHLECISPSHADDKESNKINSIHESGLYFTNTEIISGNDLMPNPYDDSYIRGHVGNGVCRITVLFYAICDTCNYRQNLHISLFLFICLIEINLT
;
A
#
# COMPACT_ATOMS: atom_id res chain seq x y z
N MET A 1 1.60 15.58 -10.84
CA MET A 1 0.96 14.38 -10.26
C MET A 1 1.29 13.20 -11.13
N PHE A 2 1.79 12.11 -10.53
CA PHE A 2 2.35 10.96 -11.21
C PHE A 2 1.71 9.69 -10.64
N LEU A 3 1.25 8.81 -11.52
CA LEU A 3 0.64 7.53 -11.15
C LEU A 3 1.70 6.43 -11.17
N TYR A 4 1.82 5.72 -10.05
CA TYR A 4 2.64 4.52 -9.91
C TYR A 4 1.70 3.33 -9.74
N LEU A 5 1.80 2.36 -10.64
CA LEU A 5 1.05 1.13 -10.54
C LEU A 5 1.87 0.08 -9.78
N GLY A 6 1.18 -0.63 -8.91
CA GLY A 6 1.76 -1.71 -8.13
C GLY A 6 1.82 -3.02 -8.89
N GLY A 7 2.84 -3.81 -8.64
CA GLY A 7 2.94 -5.15 -9.18
C GLY A 7 2.33 -6.24 -8.33
N LYS A 8 1.84 -7.29 -8.99
CA LYS A 8 1.73 -8.58 -8.31
C LYS A 8 3.13 -9.05 -7.89
N GLY A 9 3.28 -9.52 -6.66
CA GLY A 9 4.46 -10.26 -6.24
C GLY A 9 4.57 -11.58 -7.01
N GLN A 10 5.79 -12.08 -7.17
CA GLN A 10 6.02 -13.35 -7.86
C GLN A 10 5.54 -14.51 -6.98
N ASP A 11 4.74 -15.41 -7.58
CA ASP A 11 4.31 -16.64 -6.93
C ASP A 11 5.50 -17.58 -6.70
N GLN A 12 5.38 -18.48 -5.73
CA GLN A 12 6.31 -19.58 -5.56
C GLN A 12 6.21 -20.54 -6.75
N VAL A 13 7.37 -20.97 -7.28
CA VAL A 13 7.40 -21.99 -8.34
C VAL A 13 7.42 -23.36 -7.67
N ILE A 14 6.25 -24.02 -7.65
CA ILE A 14 5.95 -25.27 -6.92
C ILE A 14 6.94 -26.41 -7.23
N ASN A 15 7.58 -26.39 -8.41
CA ASN A 15 8.40 -27.50 -8.90
C ASN A 15 9.91 -27.28 -8.74
N TYR A 16 10.34 -26.10 -8.28
CA TYR A 16 11.74 -25.79 -8.03
C TYR A 16 11.86 -25.13 -6.67
N HIS A 17 12.16 -25.96 -5.68
CA HIS A 17 12.78 -25.53 -4.45
C HIS A 17 14.04 -24.69 -4.81
N SER A 18 13.94 -23.37 -4.68
CA SER A 18 14.92 -22.41 -5.17
C SER A 18 15.58 -21.71 -4.00
N SER A 19 16.92 -21.66 -4.00
CA SER A 19 17.69 -20.78 -3.11
C SER A 19 17.66 -19.31 -3.55
N ILE A 20 16.84 -18.96 -4.56
CA ILE A 20 16.61 -17.60 -5.03
C ILE A 20 15.22 -17.20 -4.53
N PRO A 21 15.11 -16.14 -3.70
CA PRO A 21 13.81 -15.69 -3.22
C PRO A 21 12.95 -15.13 -4.35
N ALA A 22 11.62 -15.30 -4.24
CA ALA A 22 10.69 -14.74 -5.22
C ALA A 22 10.75 -13.21 -5.20
N TYR A 23 10.68 -12.58 -6.38
CA TYR A 23 10.67 -11.13 -6.47
C TYR A 23 9.38 -10.55 -5.89
N GLY A 24 9.52 -9.43 -5.16
CA GLY A 24 8.38 -8.61 -4.79
C GLY A 24 7.82 -7.86 -6.00
N GLY A 25 6.59 -7.39 -5.87
CA GLY A 25 5.96 -6.54 -6.89
C GLY A 25 6.69 -5.20 -7.04
N TRP A 26 6.80 -4.73 -8.27
CA TRP A 26 7.24 -3.37 -8.60
C TRP A 26 6.40 -2.32 -7.87
N ASN A 27 7.00 -1.17 -7.56
CA ASN A 27 6.55 -0.24 -6.52
C ASN A 27 6.63 -0.83 -5.09
N PHE A 28 7.79 -1.43 -4.81
CA PHE A 28 8.32 -1.73 -3.46
C PHE A 28 7.64 -2.84 -2.65
N GLY A 29 7.04 -3.83 -3.30
CA GLY A 29 6.68 -5.08 -2.63
C GLY A 29 7.90 -5.81 -2.08
N GLY A 30 7.78 -6.40 -0.90
CA GLY A 30 8.86 -7.18 -0.28
C GLY A 30 9.12 -8.47 -1.06
N LYS A 31 10.39 -8.81 -1.29
CA LYS A 31 10.75 -10.14 -1.82
C LYS A 31 10.33 -11.24 -0.84
N GLY A 32 10.12 -12.44 -1.36
CA GLY A 32 10.04 -13.62 -0.51
C GLY A 32 11.35 -13.86 0.25
N GLY A 33 11.31 -14.74 1.24
CA GLY A 33 12.45 -15.31 1.92
C GLY A 33 12.64 -16.78 1.53
N ILE A 34 13.70 -17.40 2.05
CA ILE A 34 14.02 -18.80 1.82
C ILE A 34 13.91 -19.56 3.15
N ASP A 35 13.11 -20.60 3.16
CA ASP A 35 12.98 -21.55 4.26
C ASP A 35 14.02 -22.67 4.11
N PHE A 36 15.03 -22.65 4.98
CA PHE A 36 16.13 -23.62 5.01
C PHE A 36 15.85 -24.75 6.00
N ASN A 37 14.71 -25.42 5.85
CA ASN A 37 14.37 -26.57 6.69
C ASN A 37 15.37 -27.74 6.53
N GLU A 38 16.03 -28.11 7.64
CA GLU A 38 16.99 -29.24 7.73
C GLU A 38 16.25 -30.59 7.66
N THR A 39 16.67 -31.67 7.00
CA THR A 39 17.88 -32.08 6.25
C THR A 39 17.41 -32.94 5.06
N ASN A 40 18.16 -32.93 3.95
CA ASN A 40 17.93 -33.69 2.70
C ASN A 40 16.80 -33.22 1.76
N VAL A 41 16.21 -32.04 1.99
CA VAL A 41 15.25 -31.43 1.05
C VAL A 41 15.79 -30.08 0.60
N ILE A 42 15.57 -29.74 -0.67
CA ILE A 42 16.00 -28.48 -1.26
C ILE A 42 15.16 -27.34 -0.62
N PRO A 43 15.74 -26.18 -0.29
CA PRO A 43 15.04 -25.09 0.39
C PRO A 43 13.82 -24.57 -0.39
N GLU A 44 12.74 -24.27 0.32
CA GLU A 44 11.53 -23.66 -0.26
C GLU A 44 11.60 -22.14 -0.20
N ASN A 45 11.12 -21.44 -1.23
CA ASN A 45 11.03 -19.99 -1.24
C ASN A 45 9.59 -19.53 -0.99
N GLY A 46 9.41 -18.50 -0.17
CA GLY A 46 8.13 -17.80 -0.09
C GLY A 46 7.88 -16.92 -1.31
N ALA A 47 6.61 -16.63 -1.57
CA ALA A 47 6.19 -15.71 -2.61
C ALA A 47 6.50 -14.26 -2.23
N GLY A 48 6.63 -13.40 -3.24
CA GLY A 48 6.79 -11.96 -3.05
C GLY A 48 5.50 -11.27 -2.62
N GLY A 49 5.62 -10.21 -1.83
CA GLY A 49 4.54 -9.28 -1.56
C GLY A 49 4.28 -8.35 -2.74
N GLY A 50 3.06 -7.82 -2.83
CA GLY A 50 2.65 -6.89 -3.86
C GLY A 50 3.25 -5.49 -3.71
N GLY A 51 3.25 -4.76 -4.83
CA GLY A 51 3.51 -3.34 -4.91
C GLY A 51 2.24 -2.52 -4.72
N ALA A 52 2.35 -1.35 -4.09
CA ALA A 52 1.25 -0.42 -3.89
C ALA A 52 0.90 0.28 -5.21
N SER A 53 -0.32 0.75 -5.35
CA SER A 53 -0.65 1.73 -6.40
C SER A 53 -0.87 3.08 -5.77
N ASP A 54 -0.21 4.12 -6.26
CA ASP A 54 -0.23 5.43 -5.61
C ASP A 54 -0.14 6.61 -6.59
N LEU A 55 -0.62 7.77 -6.12
CA LEU A 55 -0.48 9.06 -6.77
C LEU A 55 0.51 9.92 -5.99
N ARG A 56 1.54 10.41 -6.67
CA ARG A 56 2.61 11.25 -6.11
C ARG A 56 2.62 12.64 -6.71
N LEU A 57 3.06 13.62 -5.93
CA LEU A 57 3.32 14.96 -6.46
C LEU A 57 4.73 15.08 -7.05
N GLU A 58 5.69 14.35 -6.49
CA GLU A 58 7.09 14.36 -6.93
C GLU A 58 7.41 13.10 -7.75
N TYR A 59 7.94 13.32 -8.96
CA TYR A 59 8.36 12.25 -9.85
C TYR A 59 9.70 11.67 -9.40
N TYR A 60 9.80 10.35 -9.46
CA TYR A 60 11.03 9.62 -9.35
C TYR A 60 10.91 8.33 -10.16
N ASP A 61 11.83 8.11 -11.10
CA ASP A 61 11.85 6.86 -11.85
C ASP A 61 12.35 5.73 -10.95
N ILE A 62 11.43 4.87 -10.52
CA ILE A 62 11.72 3.73 -9.64
C ILE A 62 12.50 2.60 -10.33
N ASN A 63 12.77 2.71 -11.63
CA ASN A 63 13.49 1.71 -12.43
C ASN A 63 14.97 2.07 -12.65
N ILE A 64 15.47 3.18 -12.10
CA ILE A 64 16.87 3.56 -12.27
C ILE A 64 17.80 2.61 -11.49
N ASN A 65 18.94 2.27 -12.09
CA ASN A 65 19.90 1.33 -11.50
C ASN A 65 20.60 1.87 -10.26
N GLU A 66 20.87 3.18 -10.22
CA GLU A 66 21.48 3.86 -9.08
C GLU A 66 20.44 4.78 -8.44
N SER A 67 19.89 4.32 -7.32
CA SER A 67 18.84 5.06 -6.64
C SER A 67 19.42 6.19 -5.78
N ASP A 68 19.07 7.44 -6.09
CA ASP A 68 19.18 8.53 -5.12
C ASP A 68 18.09 8.37 -4.05
N GLU A 69 18.49 7.96 -2.84
CA GLU A 69 17.56 7.73 -1.73
C GLU A 69 16.82 9.00 -1.29
N ASN A 70 17.44 10.17 -1.40
CA ASN A 70 16.80 11.43 -1.00
C ASN A 70 15.67 11.79 -1.97
N LEU A 71 15.91 11.65 -3.28
CA LEU A 71 14.88 11.90 -4.29
C LEU A 71 13.77 10.83 -4.22
N LEU A 72 14.13 9.58 -3.97
CA LEU A 72 13.14 8.52 -3.75
C LEU A 72 12.26 8.80 -2.53
N ASN A 73 12.86 9.20 -1.40
CA ASN A 73 12.13 9.52 -0.18
C ASN A 73 11.20 10.71 -0.39
N LYS A 74 11.64 11.78 -1.07
CA LYS A 74 10.77 12.90 -1.46
C LYS A 74 9.57 12.43 -2.29
N SER A 75 9.80 11.54 -3.26
CA SER A 75 8.71 10.94 -4.04
C SER A 75 7.74 10.17 -3.15
N ILE A 76 8.24 9.29 -2.28
CA ILE A 76 7.43 8.49 -1.35
C ILE A 76 6.68 9.38 -0.35
N GLU A 77 7.25 10.46 0.15
CA GLU A 77 6.59 11.39 1.06
C GLU A 77 5.51 12.20 0.32
N SER A 78 5.68 12.49 -0.97
CA SER A 78 4.72 13.25 -1.77
C SER A 78 3.42 12.52 -2.16
N ARG A 79 3.14 11.34 -1.57
CA ARG A 79 2.00 10.49 -1.91
C ARG A 79 0.70 11.06 -1.34
N ILE A 80 -0.29 11.24 -2.19
CA ILE A 80 -1.61 11.80 -1.82
C ILE A 80 -2.75 10.78 -1.87
N ILE A 81 -2.59 9.68 -2.61
CA ILE A 81 -3.45 8.49 -2.60
C ILE A 81 -2.53 7.27 -2.64
N VAL A 82 -2.80 6.27 -1.80
CA VAL A 82 -2.10 4.99 -1.77
C VAL A 82 -3.11 3.88 -1.52
N ALA A 83 -3.15 2.90 -2.43
CA ALA A 83 -3.82 1.63 -2.22
C ALA A 83 -2.80 0.61 -1.70
N GLY A 84 -3.04 0.10 -0.49
CA GLY A 84 -2.24 -0.94 0.13
C GLY A 84 -2.30 -2.25 -0.66
N SER A 85 -1.18 -2.96 -0.73
CA SER A 85 -1.04 -4.22 -1.46
C SER A 85 -0.95 -5.43 -0.52
N GLY A 86 -1.22 -6.62 -1.03
CA GLY A 86 -1.17 -7.87 -0.26
C GLY A 86 0.24 -8.42 -0.04
N GLY A 87 0.43 -9.23 0.99
CA GLY A 87 1.63 -10.02 1.22
C GLY A 87 1.63 -11.33 0.43
N GLY A 88 2.82 -11.90 0.26
CA GLY A 88 3.06 -13.17 -0.40
C GLY A 88 2.82 -14.36 0.53
N ALA A 89 2.34 -15.47 -0.01
CA ALA A 89 2.22 -16.73 0.71
C ALA A 89 3.59 -17.42 0.89
N CYS A 90 3.61 -18.52 1.64
CA CYS A 90 4.71 -19.47 1.65
C CYS A 90 4.18 -20.90 1.60
N SER A 91 5.05 -21.84 1.21
CA SER A 91 4.78 -23.25 1.36
C SER A 91 4.87 -23.63 2.83
N GLY A 92 3.83 -24.30 3.31
CA GLY A 92 3.83 -24.81 4.65
C GLY A 92 2.46 -25.12 5.24
N ASN A 93 2.49 -25.66 6.45
CA ASN A 93 1.29 -25.92 7.22
C ASN A 93 0.90 -24.70 8.06
N GLN A 94 -0.36 -24.66 8.49
CA GLN A 94 -0.79 -23.69 9.47
C GLN A 94 -0.14 -23.97 10.83
N TYR A 95 0.32 -22.91 11.49
CA TYR A 95 0.96 -22.98 12.81
C TYR A 95 0.27 -22.01 13.78
N ASP A 96 0.50 -22.21 15.09
CA ASP A 96 0.05 -21.29 16.14
C ASP A 96 0.58 -19.85 15.97
N TRP A 97 1.62 -19.69 15.17
CA TRP A 97 2.32 -18.42 14.94
C TRP A 97 1.90 -17.69 13.67
N GLY A 98 0.97 -18.25 12.90
CA GLY A 98 0.46 -17.62 11.68
C GLY A 98 0.03 -18.62 10.62
N SER A 99 -0.59 -18.08 9.57
CA SER A 99 -1.01 -18.82 8.39
C SER A 99 0.09 -18.79 7.31
N PRO A 100 0.24 -19.86 6.50
CA PRO A 100 1.11 -19.84 5.32
C PRO A 100 0.58 -18.90 4.21
N ASN A 101 -0.68 -18.47 4.30
CA ASN A 101 -1.28 -17.59 3.30
C ASN A 101 -0.74 -16.15 3.41
N GLY A 102 -0.63 -15.49 2.26
CA GLY A 102 -0.42 -14.05 2.19
C GLY A 102 -1.72 -13.29 2.50
N PHE A 103 -1.62 -12.18 3.23
CA PHE A 103 -2.79 -11.41 3.65
C PHE A 103 -2.97 -10.15 2.80
N PRO A 104 -4.22 -9.72 2.51
CA PRO A 104 -4.48 -8.58 1.64
C PRO A 104 -4.00 -7.25 2.24
N GLY A 105 -3.92 -6.22 1.39
CA GLY A 105 -3.75 -4.84 1.81
C GLY A 105 -4.93 -4.37 2.67
N GLY A 106 -4.66 -3.42 3.56
CA GLY A 106 -5.63 -2.88 4.49
C GLY A 106 -6.22 -1.55 4.08
N ASN A 107 -7.19 -1.08 4.88
CA ASN A 107 -7.59 0.32 4.90
C ASN A 107 -6.49 1.16 5.61
N THR A 108 -6.80 1.95 6.63
CA THR A 108 -5.78 2.62 7.44
C THR A 108 -4.84 1.67 8.19
N SER A 109 -5.26 0.41 8.39
CA SER A 109 -4.44 -0.67 8.95
C SER A 109 -4.63 -1.99 8.21
N ALA A 110 -3.53 -2.69 7.90
CA ALA A 110 -3.56 -4.02 7.32
C ALA A 110 -3.62 -5.13 8.37
N ILE A 111 -4.09 -6.30 7.94
CA ILE A 111 -4.28 -7.45 8.82
C ILE A 111 -2.91 -8.09 9.12
N SER A 112 -2.67 -8.33 10.41
CA SER A 112 -1.48 -9.06 10.88
C SER A 112 -1.67 -10.56 10.75
N ASN A 113 -0.63 -11.28 10.37
CA ASN A 113 -0.61 -12.73 10.20
C ASN A 113 0.10 -13.39 11.38
N GLY A 114 -0.55 -13.42 12.53
CA GLY A 114 0.00 -13.95 13.78
C GLY A 114 0.84 -12.94 14.58
N PRO A 115 1.52 -13.39 15.65
CA PRO A 115 2.17 -12.51 16.64
C PRO A 115 3.47 -11.84 16.17
N PHE A 116 4.01 -12.21 15.01
CA PHE A 116 5.32 -11.72 14.54
C PHE A 116 5.31 -11.16 13.11
N THR A 117 4.20 -11.29 12.39
CA THR A 117 4.02 -10.74 11.04
C THR A 117 2.87 -9.76 11.07
N PHE A 118 3.17 -8.49 10.84
CA PHE A 118 2.29 -7.38 11.10
C PHE A 118 1.91 -6.67 9.80
N GLY A 119 0.64 -6.29 9.70
CA GLY A 119 0.20 -5.36 8.68
C GLY A 119 0.77 -3.96 8.93
N GLY A 120 1.08 -3.25 7.84
CA GLY A 120 1.40 -1.83 7.94
C GLY A 120 0.16 -1.04 8.41
N ASN A 121 0.39 0.07 9.11
CA ASN A 121 -0.68 1.00 9.49
C ASN A 121 -0.23 2.45 9.24
N GLN A 122 -0.86 3.45 9.85
CA GLN A 122 -0.49 4.86 9.60
C GLN A 122 0.82 5.29 10.28
N THR A 123 1.23 4.61 11.36
CA THR A 123 2.37 5.00 12.21
C THR A 123 3.48 3.95 12.27
N VAL A 124 3.20 2.70 11.91
CA VAL A 124 4.11 1.56 12.03
C VAL A 124 4.28 0.85 10.69
N GLY A 125 5.52 0.44 10.42
CA GLY A 125 5.96 -0.10 9.14
C GLY A 125 6.80 0.91 8.36
N THR A 126 7.50 0.45 7.33
CA THR A 126 8.32 1.31 6.48
C THR A 126 7.43 2.08 5.51
N LEU A 127 7.57 3.40 5.48
CA LEU A 127 6.84 4.26 4.56
C LEU A 127 7.11 3.82 3.11
N GLY A 128 6.05 3.44 2.39
CA GLY A 128 6.10 3.06 0.98
C GLY A 128 6.71 1.72 0.63
N LYS A 129 7.23 0.95 1.59
CA LYS A 129 7.99 -0.27 1.28
C LYS A 129 7.51 -1.45 2.13
N GLY A 130 7.23 -2.57 1.48
CA GLY A 130 6.99 -3.85 2.15
C GLY A 130 8.31 -4.48 2.57
N LYS A 131 8.38 -5.04 3.78
CA LYS A 131 9.59 -5.74 4.24
C LYS A 131 9.76 -7.07 3.51
N GLU A 132 10.99 -7.39 3.13
CA GLU A 132 11.33 -8.72 2.60
C GLU A 132 11.02 -9.82 3.62
N GLY A 133 10.67 -11.00 3.11
CA GLY A 133 10.51 -12.21 3.91
C GLY A 133 11.84 -12.62 4.52
N ARG A 134 11.80 -13.21 5.72
CA ARG A 134 13.01 -13.62 6.43
C ARG A 134 13.54 -14.96 5.89
N SER A 135 14.85 -15.02 5.69
CA SER A 135 15.59 -16.25 5.40
C SER A 135 16.48 -16.62 6.58
N SER A 136 16.55 -17.89 7.00
CA SER A 136 17.39 -18.29 8.15
C SER A 136 17.91 -19.72 8.08
N PHE A 137 19.24 -19.88 8.07
CA PHE A 137 19.94 -21.18 8.17
C PHE A 137 20.17 -21.64 9.61
N LYS A 138 20.39 -20.70 10.55
CA LYS A 138 20.91 -21.03 11.89
C LYS A 138 19.82 -21.46 12.87
N ASN A 139 18.58 -21.03 12.65
CA ASN A 139 17.51 -21.17 13.65
C ASN A 139 16.25 -21.84 13.09
N LYS A 140 16.28 -22.36 11.86
CA LYS A 140 15.13 -23.02 11.23
C LYS A 140 13.90 -22.11 11.13
N GLN A 141 14.06 -20.79 11.00
CA GLN A 141 12.94 -19.82 11.10
C GLN A 141 12.56 -19.29 9.71
N GLY A 142 11.35 -19.62 9.23
CA GLY A 142 10.70 -18.97 8.07
C GLY A 142 9.88 -17.76 8.51
N GLY A 143 8.87 -17.35 7.76
CA GLY A 143 8.42 -15.96 7.65
C GLY A 143 8.77 -15.49 6.24
N SER A 144 8.72 -16.44 5.31
CA SER A 144 9.28 -16.35 3.98
C SER A 144 8.33 -15.64 3.03
N GLY A 145 7.06 -15.43 3.39
CA GLY A 145 6.19 -14.56 2.62
C GLY A 145 6.70 -13.12 2.65
N GLY A 146 6.96 -12.53 1.48
CA GLY A 146 7.28 -11.12 1.34
C GLY A 146 6.09 -10.25 1.74
N ASN A 147 6.32 -9.11 2.40
CA ASN A 147 5.21 -8.26 2.83
C ASN A 147 4.79 -7.30 1.72
N GLY A 148 3.50 -7.00 1.66
CA GLY A 148 2.94 -6.00 0.75
C GLY A 148 3.39 -4.60 1.14
N SER A 149 3.63 -3.76 0.14
CA SER A 149 3.80 -2.31 0.33
C SER A 149 2.45 -1.60 0.47
N GLY A 150 2.50 -0.31 0.78
CA GLY A 150 1.32 0.52 0.98
C GLY A 150 1.75 1.91 1.41
N TYR A 151 0.87 2.64 2.11
CA TYR A 151 1.26 3.85 2.79
C TYR A 151 2.43 3.56 3.73
N ARG A 152 2.25 2.57 4.61
CA ARG A 152 3.33 1.80 5.22
C ARG A 152 3.18 0.32 4.85
N GLY A 153 4.28 -0.33 4.52
CA GLY A 153 4.27 -1.74 4.19
C GLY A 153 4.19 -2.64 5.41
N GLY A 154 3.72 -3.87 5.18
CA GLY A 154 3.76 -4.93 6.19
C GLY A 154 5.20 -5.28 6.57
N TYR A 155 5.37 -5.84 7.76
CA TYR A 155 6.68 -6.13 8.32
C TYR A 155 6.66 -7.32 9.26
N GLN A 156 7.85 -7.84 9.57
CA GLN A 156 8.05 -8.99 10.46
C GLN A 156 9.05 -8.66 11.57
N LEU A 157 8.74 -9.09 12.80
CA LEU A 157 9.61 -9.00 13.99
C LEU A 157 9.73 -10.39 14.63
N LEU A 158 10.43 -11.28 13.94
CA LEU A 158 10.63 -12.65 14.39
C LEU A 158 11.73 -12.73 15.48
N PRO A 159 11.50 -13.42 16.61
CA PRO A 159 12.48 -13.55 17.69
C PRO A 159 13.73 -14.31 17.22
N VAL A 160 14.90 -13.91 17.72
CA VAL A 160 16.20 -14.46 17.30
C VAL A 160 16.37 -15.92 17.73
N THR A 161 15.73 -16.34 18.82
CA THR A 161 15.96 -17.63 19.47
C THR A 161 14.63 -18.25 19.87
N THR A 162 14.17 -19.25 19.13
CA THR A 162 13.13 -20.14 19.66
C THR A 162 13.55 -21.58 19.42
N ASN A 163 13.52 -22.38 20.48
CA ASN A 163 13.87 -23.80 20.47
C ASN A 163 12.89 -24.65 19.63
N ARG A 164 11.91 -24.03 18.97
CA ARG A 164 10.76 -24.71 18.34
C ARG A 164 10.79 -24.76 16.80
N GLY A 165 11.64 -23.99 16.12
CA GLY A 165 11.80 -24.09 14.66
C GLY A 165 10.53 -23.80 13.81
N PHE A 166 10.74 -23.69 12.50
CA PHE A 166 9.84 -23.52 11.35
C PHE A 166 8.59 -22.64 11.52
N TYR A 167 8.76 -21.34 11.30
CA TYR A 167 7.64 -20.41 11.06
C TYR A 167 7.28 -20.43 9.57
N GLN A 168 6.31 -21.22 9.13
CA GLN A 168 5.83 -21.13 7.74
C GLN A 168 4.71 -20.09 7.66
N VAL A 169 5.09 -18.82 7.81
CA VAL A 169 4.16 -17.69 7.89
C VAL A 169 4.26 -16.83 6.63
N GLY A 170 3.13 -16.61 5.97
CA GLY A 170 3.00 -15.69 4.84
C GLY A 170 3.12 -14.22 5.28
N GLY A 171 3.39 -13.34 4.33
CA GLY A 171 3.51 -11.90 4.57
C GLY A 171 2.16 -11.23 4.82
N SER A 172 2.19 -10.12 5.54
CA SER A 172 1.05 -9.21 5.68
C SER A 172 1.03 -8.16 4.57
N GLY A 173 -0.13 -7.53 4.36
CA GLY A 173 -0.26 -6.41 3.44
C GLY A 173 0.21 -5.06 4.01
N GLY A 174 0.23 -4.05 3.15
CA GLY A 174 0.43 -2.65 3.55
C GLY A 174 -0.90 -1.91 3.79
N SER A 175 -0.82 -0.79 4.51
CA SER A 175 -1.94 0.13 4.70
C SER A 175 -2.20 0.99 3.46
N SER A 176 -3.37 1.60 3.42
CA SER A 176 -3.79 2.60 2.45
C SER A 176 -3.74 4.00 3.06
N TYR A 177 -3.74 5.02 2.21
CA TYR A 177 -3.75 6.42 2.60
C TYR A 177 -4.48 7.26 1.56
N VAL A 178 -5.28 8.22 2.00
CA VAL A 178 -5.84 9.26 1.14
C VAL A 178 -5.75 10.57 1.89
N SER A 179 -5.14 11.58 1.26
CA SER A 179 -5.02 12.90 1.87
C SER A 179 -6.40 13.48 2.22
N GLY A 180 -6.58 13.87 3.48
CA GLY A 180 -7.84 14.37 4.05
C GLY A 180 -8.86 13.31 4.44
N HIS A 181 -8.57 12.02 4.27
CA HIS A 181 -9.40 10.96 4.85
C HIS A 181 -9.20 10.93 6.37
N LEU A 182 -10.30 10.88 7.11
CA LEU A 182 -10.26 10.70 8.56
C LEU A 182 -9.57 9.36 8.87
N GLU A 183 -8.81 9.28 9.96
CA GLU A 183 -7.96 8.12 10.32
C GLU A 183 -6.63 8.03 9.58
N CYS A 184 -6.41 8.79 8.50
CA CYS A 184 -5.09 8.89 7.87
C CYS A 184 -4.19 9.91 8.59
N ILE A 185 -2.87 9.67 8.56
CA ILE A 185 -1.86 10.61 9.07
C ILE A 185 -0.91 10.90 7.92
N SER A 186 -0.75 12.17 7.55
CA SER A 186 0.11 12.64 6.48
C SER A 186 1.60 12.33 6.74
N PRO A 187 2.43 12.12 5.70
CA PRO A 187 3.87 11.93 5.84
C PRO A 187 4.57 13.02 6.65
N SER A 188 4.15 14.28 6.48
CA SER A 188 4.65 15.43 7.25
C SER A 188 4.31 15.41 8.75
N HIS A 189 3.43 14.49 9.18
CA HIS A 189 2.98 14.31 10.56
C HIS A 189 3.30 12.90 11.07
N ALA A 190 4.40 12.30 10.59
CA ALA A 190 4.77 10.92 10.91
C ALA A 190 4.96 10.61 12.42
N ASP A 191 5.21 11.64 13.23
CA ASP A 191 5.37 11.52 14.69
C ASP A 191 4.03 11.54 15.46
N ASP A 192 2.93 11.90 14.79
CA ASP A 192 1.60 11.89 15.38
C ASP A 192 1.13 10.45 15.59
N LYS A 193 0.50 10.20 16.74
CA LYS A 193 0.01 8.86 17.11
C LYS A 193 -1.45 8.63 16.72
N GLU A 194 -2.20 9.71 16.55
CA GLU A 194 -3.63 9.69 16.29
C GLU A 194 -3.96 10.66 15.15
N SER A 195 -4.89 10.24 14.29
CA SER A 195 -5.37 11.06 13.18
C SER A 195 -6.38 12.11 13.65
N ASN A 196 -6.35 13.26 12.99
CA ASN A 196 -7.32 14.33 13.09
C ASN A 196 -7.48 15.01 11.70
N LYS A 197 -8.36 16.00 11.62
CA LYS A 197 -8.66 16.69 10.35
C LYS A 197 -7.48 17.47 9.77
N ILE A 198 -6.53 17.91 10.59
CA ILE A 198 -5.40 18.73 10.16
C ILE A 198 -4.26 17.83 9.70
N ASN A 199 -3.88 16.85 10.53
CA ASN A 199 -2.75 15.98 10.23
C ASN A 199 -3.04 14.90 9.18
N SER A 200 -4.30 14.71 8.77
CA SER A 200 -4.66 13.84 7.63
C SER A 200 -4.38 14.49 6.27
N ILE A 201 -4.21 15.81 6.22
CA ILE A 201 -4.00 16.56 4.98
C ILE A 201 -2.51 16.60 4.63
N HIS A 202 -2.19 16.21 3.40
CA HIS A 202 -0.86 16.28 2.82
C HIS A 202 -0.32 17.73 2.84
N GLU A 203 0.98 17.93 3.10
CA GLU A 203 1.60 19.25 3.30
C GLU A 203 1.43 20.21 2.10
N SER A 204 1.18 19.67 0.92
CA SER A 204 0.82 20.46 -0.27
C SER A 204 -0.50 21.23 -0.15
N GLY A 205 -1.35 20.88 0.83
CA GLY A 205 -2.73 21.36 0.95
C GLY A 205 -3.74 20.68 0.02
N LEU A 206 -3.32 19.73 -0.83
CA LEU A 206 -4.22 18.91 -1.64
C LEU A 206 -4.85 17.82 -0.78
N TYR A 207 -6.17 17.67 -0.86
CA TYR A 207 -6.93 16.63 -0.18
C TYR A 207 -8.19 16.26 -0.98
N PHE A 208 -8.80 15.15 -0.59
CA PHE A 208 -10.01 14.62 -1.20
C PHE A 208 -11.16 14.68 -0.20
N THR A 209 -12.37 14.96 -0.68
CA THR A 209 -13.61 14.90 0.09
C THR A 209 -14.40 13.66 -0.29
N ASN A 210 -15.32 13.23 0.58
CA ASN A 210 -16.18 12.05 0.36
C ASN A 210 -15.38 10.78 0.03
N THR A 211 -14.31 10.56 0.78
CA THR A 211 -13.38 9.46 0.57
C THR A 211 -13.81 8.21 1.32
N GLU A 212 -13.62 7.05 0.68
CA GLU A 212 -13.82 5.74 1.29
C GLU A 212 -12.55 4.91 1.06
N ILE A 213 -12.09 4.21 2.10
CA ILE A 213 -10.95 3.28 2.01
C ILE A 213 -11.46 1.90 2.42
N ILE A 214 -11.59 1.00 1.44
CA ILE A 214 -12.07 -0.36 1.64
C ILE A 214 -10.87 -1.31 1.80
N SER A 215 -10.90 -2.18 2.82
CA SER A 215 -9.87 -3.20 3.02
C SER A 215 -9.92 -4.24 1.90
N GLY A 216 -8.77 -4.84 1.54
CA GLY A 216 -8.76 -5.95 0.59
C GLY A 216 -9.44 -7.23 1.12
N ASN A 217 -9.80 -7.26 2.40
CA ASN A 217 -10.64 -8.30 2.99
C ASN A 217 -12.13 -7.91 3.04
N ASP A 218 -12.54 -6.80 2.43
CA ASP A 218 -13.94 -6.41 2.32
C ASP A 218 -14.39 -6.45 0.86
N LEU A 219 -15.70 -6.35 0.65
CA LEU A 219 -16.27 -6.35 -0.69
C LEU A 219 -16.05 -4.96 -1.32
N MET A 220 -15.31 -4.89 -2.42
CA MET A 220 -14.96 -3.64 -3.11
C MET A 220 -15.37 -3.68 -4.58
N PRO A 221 -15.56 -2.52 -5.25
CA PRO A 221 -15.89 -2.47 -6.67
C PRO A 221 -14.83 -3.17 -7.52
N ASN A 222 -15.28 -3.94 -8.52
CA ASN A 222 -14.38 -4.52 -9.51
C ASN A 222 -13.85 -3.41 -10.44
N PRO A 223 -12.53 -3.30 -10.66
CA PRO A 223 -12.02 -2.29 -11.57
C PRO A 223 -12.45 -2.49 -13.03
N TYR A 224 -12.87 -3.70 -13.45
CA TYR A 224 -13.12 -4.02 -14.86
C TYR A 224 -14.59 -4.03 -15.28
N ASP A 225 -15.52 -4.12 -14.34
CA ASP A 225 -16.95 -4.16 -14.59
C ASP A 225 -17.72 -3.61 -13.37
N ASP A 226 -19.04 -3.79 -13.35
CA ASP A 226 -19.92 -3.29 -12.28
C ASP A 226 -20.15 -4.32 -11.16
N SER A 227 -19.37 -5.41 -11.13
CA SER A 227 -19.42 -6.39 -10.05
C SER A 227 -18.63 -5.93 -8.82
N TYR A 228 -18.70 -6.73 -7.76
CA TYR A 228 -17.85 -6.57 -6.60
C TYR A 228 -16.90 -7.75 -6.44
N ILE A 229 -15.72 -7.50 -5.87
CA ILE A 229 -14.66 -8.48 -5.62
C ILE A 229 -14.14 -8.35 -4.18
N ARG A 230 -13.49 -9.39 -3.66
CA ARG A 230 -12.75 -9.34 -2.40
C ARG A 230 -11.27 -9.51 -2.71
N GLY A 231 -10.50 -8.45 -2.49
CA GLY A 231 -9.11 -8.38 -2.92
C GLY A 231 -8.97 -8.37 -4.45
N HIS A 232 -7.87 -7.82 -4.94
CA HIS A 232 -7.55 -7.82 -6.36
C HIS A 232 -6.37 -8.77 -6.61
N VAL A 233 -6.54 -9.72 -7.52
CA VAL A 233 -5.48 -10.64 -7.94
C VAL A 233 -4.90 -10.15 -9.25
N GLY A 234 -3.63 -9.75 -9.24
CA GLY A 234 -2.96 -9.21 -10.41
C GLY A 234 -2.14 -7.96 -10.08
N ASN A 235 -1.78 -7.22 -11.12
CA ASN A 235 -1.16 -5.91 -10.96
C ASN A 235 -2.20 -4.90 -10.47
N GLY A 236 -1.76 -3.90 -9.71
CA GLY A 236 -2.61 -2.83 -9.23
C GLY A 236 -3.27 -2.04 -10.37
N VAL A 237 -4.48 -1.55 -10.09
CA VAL A 237 -5.31 -0.85 -11.05
C VAL A 237 -5.72 0.50 -10.47
N CYS A 238 -5.65 1.54 -11.31
CA CYS A 238 -6.25 2.84 -11.03
C CYS A 238 -7.31 3.11 -12.11
N ARG A 239 -8.56 3.31 -11.69
CA ARG A 239 -9.67 3.68 -12.57
C ARG A 239 -10.12 5.08 -12.24
N ILE A 240 -10.07 5.97 -13.22
CA ILE A 240 -10.53 7.36 -13.09
C ILE A 240 -11.78 7.50 -13.95
N THR A 241 -12.91 7.81 -13.30
CA THR A 241 -14.17 8.10 -13.99
C THR A 241 -14.44 9.59 -13.91
N VAL A 242 -14.55 10.25 -15.07
CA VAL A 242 -14.90 11.67 -15.13
C VAL A 242 -16.42 11.79 -15.07
N LEU A 243 -16.92 12.37 -13.99
CA LEU A 243 -18.34 12.70 -13.86
C LEU A 243 -18.65 13.98 -14.64
N PHE A 244 -19.71 13.99 -15.45
CA PHE A 244 -20.09 15.19 -16.19
C PHE A 244 -20.64 16.28 -15.26
N TYR A 245 -19.87 17.38 -15.17
CA TYR A 245 -20.04 18.76 -14.69
C TYR A 245 -21.20 19.21 -13.76
N ALA A 246 -22.37 18.57 -13.73
CA ALA A 246 -23.53 19.09 -13.00
C ALA A 246 -23.48 18.92 -11.47
N ILE A 247 -22.50 18.19 -10.92
CA ILE A 247 -22.47 17.78 -9.50
C ILE A 247 -21.09 18.06 -8.87
N CYS A 248 -20.49 19.22 -9.16
CA CYS A 248 -19.24 19.63 -8.52
C CYS A 248 -19.43 20.96 -7.77
N ASP A 249 -19.55 20.88 -6.45
CA ASP A 249 -19.76 22.05 -5.58
C ASP A 249 -18.60 23.07 -5.66
N THR A 250 -17.37 22.62 -5.92
CA THR A 250 -16.21 23.50 -6.09
C THR A 250 -16.21 24.24 -7.44
N CYS A 251 -16.75 23.64 -8.50
CA CYS A 251 -16.97 24.32 -9.79
C CYS A 251 -18.12 25.33 -9.71
N ASN A 252 -19.18 25.01 -8.97
CA ASN A 252 -20.31 25.91 -8.73
C ASN A 252 -19.89 27.21 -8.02
N TYR A 253 -18.95 27.15 -7.07
CA TYR A 253 -18.48 28.37 -6.38
C TYR A 253 -17.77 29.35 -7.32
N ARG A 254 -16.89 28.86 -8.23
CA ARG A 254 -16.23 29.72 -9.22
C ARG A 254 -17.21 30.29 -10.24
N GLN A 255 -18.17 29.51 -10.71
CA GLN A 255 -19.20 30.01 -11.63
C GLN A 255 -20.09 31.07 -10.96
N ASN A 256 -20.52 30.84 -9.72
CA ASN A 256 -21.32 31.83 -8.98
C ASN A 256 -20.54 33.12 -8.70
N LEU A 257 -19.24 33.06 -8.44
CA LEU A 257 -18.40 34.25 -8.32
C LEU A 257 -18.32 35.03 -9.63
N HIS A 258 -18.12 34.34 -10.77
CA HIS A 258 -18.06 34.98 -12.08
C HIS A 258 -19.40 35.58 -12.50
N ILE A 259 -20.53 34.91 -12.22
CA ILE A 259 -21.88 35.42 -12.49
C ILE A 259 -22.20 36.61 -11.58
N SER A 260 -21.83 36.54 -10.30
CA SER A 260 -21.99 37.63 -9.34
C SER A 260 -21.20 38.88 -9.75
N LEU A 261 -19.93 38.72 -10.13
CA LEU A 261 -19.09 39.81 -10.65
C LEU A 261 -19.66 40.41 -11.95
N PHE A 262 -20.14 39.58 -12.87
CA PHE A 262 -20.76 40.04 -14.11
C PHE A 262 -22.03 40.85 -13.84
N LEU A 263 -22.93 40.36 -12.98
CA LEU A 263 -24.15 41.07 -12.59
C LEU A 263 -23.84 42.38 -11.86
N PHE A 264 -22.81 42.41 -11.02
CA PHE A 264 -22.36 43.61 -10.33
C PHE A 264 -21.85 44.68 -11.31
N ILE A 265 -21.09 44.30 -12.35
CA ILE A 265 -20.63 45.21 -13.40
C ILE A 265 -21.82 45.76 -14.19
N CYS A 266 -22.77 44.92 -14.61
CA CYS A 266 -23.96 45.37 -15.32
C CYS A 266 -24.83 46.34 -14.50
N LEU A 267 -24.93 46.14 -13.18
CA LEU A 267 -25.65 47.04 -12.28
C LEU A 267 -24.96 48.40 -12.11
N ILE A 268 -23.63 48.47 -12.19
CA ILE A 268 -22.88 49.74 -12.14
C ILE A 268 -23.10 50.52 -13.44
N GLU A 269 -23.08 49.87 -14.60
CA GLU A 269 -23.31 50.54 -15.89
C GLU A 269 -24.71 51.14 -16.01
N ILE A 270 -25.74 50.46 -15.50
CA ILE A 270 -27.13 50.97 -15.50
C ILE A 270 -27.30 52.22 -14.62
N ASN A 271 -26.52 52.35 -13.54
CA ASN A 271 -26.62 53.51 -12.63
C ASN A 271 -25.78 54.72 -13.09
N LEU A 272 -24.99 54.59 -14.15
CA LEU A 272 -24.13 55.65 -14.70
C LEU A 272 -24.66 56.28 -16.00
N THR A 273 -25.81 55.81 -16.50
CA THR A 273 -26.57 56.39 -17.63
C THR A 273 -27.85 57.05 -17.16
#